data_AF-A0A2W4UQA6-F1
#
_entry.id   AF-A0A2W4UQA6-F1
#
_cell.length_a   1.000
_cell.length_b   1.000
_cell.length_c   1.000
_cell.angle_alpha   90.00
_cell.angle_beta   90.00
_cell.angle_gamma   90.00
#
_symmetry.space_group_name_H-M   'P 1'
#
loop_
_entity.id
_entity.type
_entity.pdbx_description
1 polymer ?
#
loop_
_entity_poly.entity_id
_entity_poly.type
_entity_poly.pdbx_seq_one_letter_code
_entity_poly.pdbx_strand_id
1 'polypeptide(L)'
;MTLSEKTHLNLISSPMQAVEAIQLAVDNLIILDFDETLFLRNSTEAYLDAIYPRPLGAVYLLAAKLIRPWRWLPAHLKADTLSKDWLLVLGATLLFPWTLLVWRFKAKQLAQAYWNQPLVEAIARNPKARIVVATLGFDCVVNPLLKHLPPAIALKVEHDAITCRFWQGAADRAKGKLKMVSAVVGKTALAEAVVVTDSLTDAPLLTAAKTPCLVVWPDAKYVPAMAEFFGAIATLRAKAQKPSWID
;
A
#
# COMPACT_ATOMS: atom_id res chain seq x y z
N MET A 1 5.87 25.04 17.73
CA MET A 1 4.85 25.19 16.66
C MET A 1 4.33 23.79 16.35
N THR A 2 3.24 23.40 17.01
CA THR A 2 2.62 22.07 16.90
C THR A 2 1.79 21.97 15.62
N LEU A 3 1.50 20.73 15.17
CA LEU A 3 0.75 20.35 13.96
C LEU A 3 -0.58 21.13 13.72
N SER A 4 -1.09 21.85 14.72
CA SER A 4 -2.40 22.48 14.70
C SER A 4 -2.47 23.79 13.90
N GLU A 5 -1.39 24.56 13.75
CA GLU A 5 -1.50 25.93 13.20
C GLU A 5 -1.11 26.06 11.72
N LYS A 6 -0.17 25.24 11.21
CA LYS A 6 0.19 25.24 9.77
C LYS A 6 -0.59 24.23 8.94
N THR A 7 -0.99 23.10 9.53
CA THR A 7 -1.54 21.97 8.77
C THR A 7 -3.03 22.11 8.50
N HIS A 8 -3.79 22.84 9.32
CA HIS A 8 -5.24 22.99 9.12
C HIS A 8 -5.65 23.93 7.98
N LEU A 9 -4.79 24.86 7.55
CA LEU A 9 -5.17 25.87 6.55
C LEU A 9 -5.00 25.40 5.09
N ASN A 10 -4.12 24.42 4.82
CA ASN A 10 -3.79 24.00 3.44
C ASN A 10 -3.82 22.48 3.19
N LEU A 11 -4.30 21.67 4.15
CA LEU A 11 -4.46 20.23 3.93
C LEU A 11 -5.60 19.96 2.95
N ILE A 12 -5.28 19.36 1.81
CA ILE A 12 -6.27 18.93 0.83
C ILE A 12 -6.85 17.59 1.28
N SER A 13 -8.16 17.52 1.48
CA SER A 13 -8.85 16.30 1.94
C SER A 13 -9.85 15.72 0.96
N SER A 14 -10.14 16.42 -0.15
CA SER A 14 -11.06 15.92 -1.17
C SER A 14 -10.33 15.33 -2.37
N PRO A 15 -10.86 14.24 -2.98
CA PRO A 15 -10.32 13.67 -4.21
C PRO A 15 -10.18 14.68 -5.35
N MET A 16 -11.18 15.54 -5.52
CA MET A 16 -11.19 16.55 -6.59
C MET A 16 -10.06 17.57 -6.43
N GLN A 17 -9.88 18.11 -5.22
CA GLN A 17 -8.80 19.07 -4.96
C GLN A 17 -7.41 18.44 -5.09
N ALA A 18 -7.25 17.16 -4.73
CA ALA A 18 -5.98 16.48 -4.92
C ALA A 18 -5.65 16.27 -6.40
N VAL A 19 -6.66 15.92 -7.21
CA VAL A 19 -6.53 15.85 -8.68
C VAL A 19 -6.15 17.21 -9.27
N GLU A 20 -6.81 18.29 -8.82
CA GLU A 20 -6.49 19.66 -9.24
C GLU A 20 -5.06 20.06 -8.85
N ALA A 21 -4.65 19.78 -7.60
CA ALA A 21 -3.30 20.06 -7.14
C ALA A 21 -2.22 19.35 -7.96
N ILE A 22 -2.47 18.11 -8.38
CA ILE A 22 -1.58 17.37 -9.29
C ILE A 22 -1.52 18.04 -10.67
N GLN A 23 -2.66 18.46 -11.21
CA GLN A 23 -2.71 19.09 -12.53
C GLN A 23 -2.02 20.46 -12.55
N LEU A 24 -2.16 21.23 -11.46
CA LEU A 24 -1.56 22.55 -11.30
C LEU A 24 -0.10 22.53 -10.83
N ALA A 25 0.44 21.37 -10.47
CA ALA A 25 1.83 21.22 -10.06
C ALA A 25 2.77 21.47 -11.26
N VAL A 26 3.28 22.69 -11.39
CA VAL A 26 4.28 23.05 -12.42
C VAL A 26 5.68 22.79 -11.89
N ASP A 27 6.43 21.90 -12.54
CA ASP A 27 7.82 21.54 -12.22
C ASP A 27 8.07 20.94 -10.82
N ASN A 28 6.99 20.75 -10.03
CA ASN A 28 7.05 20.17 -8.69
C ASN A 28 7.03 18.63 -8.75
N LEU A 29 7.81 18.03 -7.85
CA LEU A 29 7.78 16.60 -7.57
C LEU A 29 6.41 16.21 -6.99
N ILE A 30 5.83 15.12 -7.49
CA ILE A 30 4.61 14.52 -6.94
C ILE A 30 4.98 13.19 -6.31
N ILE A 31 4.71 13.07 -5.02
CA ILE A 31 4.98 11.88 -4.22
C ILE A 31 3.64 11.21 -3.93
N LEU A 32 3.49 9.98 -4.41
CA LEU A 32 2.25 9.22 -4.28
C LEU A 32 2.46 8.07 -3.32
N ASP A 33 1.58 7.98 -2.32
CA ASP A 33 1.40 6.72 -1.61
C ASP A 33 0.86 5.65 -2.55
N PHE A 34 1.23 4.41 -2.27
CA PHE A 34 0.85 3.29 -3.12
C PHE A 34 -0.50 2.70 -2.72
N ASP A 35 -0.56 2.11 -1.53
CA ASP A 35 -1.72 1.38 -1.04
C ASP A 35 -2.88 2.33 -0.77
N GLU A 36 -4.09 1.97 -1.20
CA GLU A 36 -5.33 2.74 -1.03
C GLU A 36 -5.31 4.18 -1.60
N THR A 37 -4.21 4.58 -2.24
CA THR A 37 -4.03 5.86 -2.94
C THR A 37 -3.84 5.67 -4.44
N LEU A 38 -2.65 5.27 -4.91
CA LEU A 38 -2.40 5.01 -6.33
C LEU A 38 -3.03 3.68 -6.77
N PHE A 39 -2.84 2.64 -5.95
CA PHE A 39 -3.46 1.33 -6.08
C PHE A 39 -4.60 1.25 -5.07
N LEU A 40 -5.85 1.11 -5.52
CA LEU A 40 -7.06 1.21 -4.70
C LEU A 40 -7.29 0.03 -3.74
N ARG A 41 -6.27 -0.78 -3.47
CA ARG A 41 -6.29 -1.91 -2.54
C ARG A 41 -5.04 -1.89 -1.69
N ASN A 42 -5.07 -2.62 -0.58
CA ASN A 42 -3.87 -2.92 0.18
C ASN A 42 -3.05 -4.02 -0.51
N SER A 43 -1.85 -3.69 -0.98
CA SER A 43 -0.97 -4.60 -1.72
C SER A 43 -0.45 -5.76 -0.86
N THR A 44 -0.26 -5.54 0.45
CA THR A 44 0.18 -6.58 1.37
C THR A 44 -0.89 -7.65 1.54
N GLU A 45 -2.13 -7.25 1.83
CA GLU A 45 -3.25 -8.19 1.94
C GLU A 45 -3.54 -8.89 0.60
N ALA A 46 -3.41 -8.19 -0.53
CA ALA A 46 -3.54 -8.79 -1.86
C ALA A 46 -2.47 -9.85 -2.14
N TYR A 47 -1.22 -9.61 -1.71
CA TYR A 47 -0.13 -10.59 -1.79
C TYR A 47 -0.40 -11.81 -0.90
N LEU A 48 -0.85 -11.59 0.34
CA LEU A 48 -1.18 -12.67 1.26
C LEU A 48 -2.40 -13.49 0.79
N ASP A 49 -3.35 -12.90 0.04
CA ASP A 49 -4.39 -13.67 -0.65
C ASP A 49 -3.84 -14.52 -1.80
N ALA A 50 -2.69 -14.18 -2.36
CA ALA A 50 -2.03 -14.96 -3.40
C ALA A 50 -1.29 -16.19 -2.87
N ILE A 51 -1.32 -16.46 -1.55
CA ILE A 51 -0.65 -17.64 -0.99
C ILE A 51 -1.18 -18.92 -1.63
N TYR A 52 -0.27 -19.78 -2.06
CA TYR A 52 -0.59 -21.03 -2.73
C TYR A 52 0.27 -22.18 -2.21
N PRO A 53 -0.33 -23.36 -1.91
CA PRO A 53 -1.75 -23.69 -2.01
C PRO A 53 -2.65 -22.93 -1.02
N ARG A 54 -3.84 -22.50 -1.45
CA ARG A 54 -4.74 -21.62 -0.67
C ARG A 54 -5.12 -22.17 0.72
N PRO A 55 -5.48 -23.46 0.89
CA PRO A 55 -5.83 -23.98 2.22
C PRO A 55 -4.69 -23.88 3.24
N LEU A 56 -3.46 -24.18 2.81
CA LEU A 56 -2.29 -24.07 3.68
C LEU A 56 -1.98 -22.60 4.02
N GLY A 57 -2.13 -21.70 3.05
CA GLY A 57 -2.04 -20.27 3.29
C GLY A 57 -3.06 -19.77 4.32
N ALA A 58 -4.30 -20.25 4.24
CA ALA A 58 -5.34 -19.91 5.21
C ALA A 58 -5.01 -20.41 6.63
N VAL A 59 -4.52 -21.65 6.76
CA VAL A 59 -4.04 -22.20 8.05
C VAL A 59 -2.86 -21.38 8.59
N TYR A 60 -1.90 -21.04 7.74
CA TYR A 60 -0.77 -20.20 8.10
C TYR A 60 -1.22 -18.84 8.64
N LEU A 61 -2.09 -18.11 7.92
CA LEU A 61 -2.58 -16.81 8.35
C LEU A 61 -3.39 -16.90 9.65
N LEU A 62 -4.17 -17.96 9.84
CA LEU A 62 -4.92 -18.19 11.07
C LEU A 62 -3.98 -18.46 12.25
N ALA A 63 -3.00 -19.34 12.06
CA ALA A 63 -1.99 -19.66 13.07
C ALA A 63 -1.17 -18.42 13.44
N ALA A 64 -0.75 -17.62 12.45
CA ALA A 64 -0.04 -16.37 12.68
C ALA A 64 -0.88 -15.35 13.48
N LYS A 65 -2.19 -15.23 13.19
CA LYS A 65 -3.11 -14.38 13.96
C LYS A 65 -3.31 -14.85 15.41
N LEU A 66 -3.28 -16.16 15.65
CA LEU A 66 -3.42 -16.76 16.98
C LEU A 66 -2.14 -16.60 17.81
N ILE A 67 -1.00 -17.00 17.24
CA ILE A 67 0.30 -17.03 17.92
C ILE A 67 0.89 -15.61 18.04
N ARG A 68 0.63 -14.75 17.05
CA ARG A 68 1.16 -13.38 16.94
C ARG A 68 2.68 -13.31 17.11
N PRO A 69 3.45 -14.02 16.26
CA PRO A 69 4.90 -14.16 16.44
C PRO A 69 5.64 -12.82 16.44
N TRP A 70 5.10 -11.78 15.83
CA TRP A 70 5.66 -10.42 15.84
C TRP A 70 5.77 -9.80 17.25
N ARG A 71 5.01 -10.28 18.24
CA ARG A 71 5.09 -9.79 19.62
C ARG A 71 6.36 -10.26 20.34
N TRP A 72 7.05 -11.26 19.81
CA TRP A 72 8.27 -11.82 20.38
C TRP A 72 9.55 -11.12 19.90
N LEU A 73 9.45 -10.22 18.92
CA LEU A 73 10.60 -9.48 18.41
C LEU A 73 11.18 -8.50 19.45
N PRO A 74 12.43 -8.04 19.34
CA PRO A 74 13.01 -7.03 20.24
C PRO A 74 12.26 -5.68 20.21
N ALA A 75 12.28 -4.93 21.32
CA ALA A 75 11.46 -3.72 21.53
C ALA A 75 11.59 -2.65 20.42
N HIS A 76 12.79 -2.48 19.85
CA HIS A 76 13.02 -1.53 18.74
C HIS A 76 12.34 -1.93 17.42
N LEU A 77 11.84 -3.17 17.33
CA LEU A 77 11.02 -3.69 16.23
C LEU A 77 9.58 -3.98 16.66
N LYS A 78 9.22 -3.85 17.94
CA LYS A 78 7.92 -4.26 18.52
C LYS A 78 6.72 -3.37 18.17
N ALA A 79 6.84 -2.40 17.28
CA ALA A 79 5.65 -1.69 16.83
C ALA A 79 4.70 -2.69 16.14
N ASP A 80 3.57 -2.99 16.78
CA ASP A 80 2.68 -4.12 16.46
C ASP A 80 2.28 -4.15 14.98
N THR A 81 2.10 -2.99 14.35
CA THR A 81 1.76 -2.85 12.93
C THR A 81 2.98 -2.91 11.99
N LEU A 82 4.16 -2.50 12.44
CA LEU A 82 5.36 -2.48 11.59
C LEU A 82 5.88 -3.90 11.34
N SER A 83 5.93 -4.71 12.41
CA SER A 83 6.53 -6.05 12.34
C SER A 83 5.57 -7.15 11.92
N LYS A 84 4.26 -6.95 12.13
CA LYS A 84 3.24 -7.92 11.70
C LYS A 84 3.31 -8.15 10.19
N ASP A 85 3.14 -7.10 9.40
CA ASP A 85 3.05 -7.22 7.93
C ASP A 85 4.33 -7.82 7.34
N TRP A 86 5.49 -7.40 7.87
CA TRP A 86 6.79 -7.96 7.47
C TRP A 86 6.92 -9.44 7.76
N LEU A 87 6.59 -9.90 8.98
CA LEU A 87 6.67 -11.31 9.30
C LEU A 87 5.65 -12.14 8.53
N LEU A 88 4.45 -11.60 8.28
CA LEU A 88 3.45 -12.29 7.48
C LEU A 88 3.92 -12.48 6.04
N VAL A 89 4.45 -11.44 5.40
CA VAL A 89 4.99 -11.51 4.04
C VAL A 89 6.22 -12.42 4.00
N LEU A 90 7.18 -12.25 4.92
CA LEU A 90 8.37 -13.08 5.01
C LEU A 90 8.02 -14.56 5.17
N GLY A 91 7.16 -14.90 6.14
CA GLY A 91 6.74 -16.28 6.37
C GLY A 91 5.95 -16.85 5.20
N ALA A 92 5.08 -16.04 4.57
CA ALA A 92 4.36 -16.47 3.36
C ALA A 92 5.32 -16.81 2.23
N THR A 93 6.30 -15.94 1.96
CA THR A 93 7.28 -16.15 0.90
C THR A 93 8.21 -17.34 1.17
N LEU A 94 8.63 -17.55 2.42
CA LEU A 94 9.55 -18.64 2.79
C LEU A 94 8.87 -20.00 2.85
N LEU A 95 7.67 -20.07 3.40
CA LEU A 95 6.91 -21.32 3.53
C LEU A 95 6.22 -21.71 2.22
N PHE A 96 5.90 -20.73 1.38
CA PHE A 96 5.18 -20.91 0.12
C PHE A 96 5.87 -20.16 -1.03
N PRO A 97 7.07 -20.58 -1.48
CA PRO A 97 7.82 -19.81 -2.48
C PRO A 97 7.10 -19.70 -3.84
N TRP A 98 6.19 -20.63 -4.15
CA TRP A 98 5.28 -20.55 -5.30
C TRP A 98 4.39 -19.31 -5.29
N THR A 99 4.16 -18.70 -4.12
CA THR A 99 3.42 -17.44 -3.98
C THR A 99 4.05 -16.32 -4.80
N LEU A 100 5.38 -16.27 -4.94
CA LEU A 100 6.01 -15.26 -5.81
C LEU A 100 5.62 -15.43 -7.28
N LEU A 101 5.50 -16.66 -7.75
CA LEU A 101 5.09 -16.94 -9.12
C LEU A 101 3.62 -16.61 -9.32
N VAL A 102 2.74 -17.11 -8.44
CA VAL A 102 1.30 -16.83 -8.47
C VAL A 102 1.04 -15.32 -8.36
N TRP A 103 1.79 -14.63 -7.50
CA TRP A 103 1.69 -13.19 -7.30
C TRP A 103 1.97 -12.42 -8.58
N ARG A 104 3.00 -12.78 -9.35
CA ARG A 104 3.31 -12.08 -10.62
C ARG A 104 2.15 -12.14 -11.61
N PHE A 105 1.44 -13.27 -11.68
CA PHE A 105 0.25 -13.39 -12.54
C PHE A 105 -0.95 -12.61 -11.99
N LYS A 106 -1.21 -12.72 -10.67
CA LYS A 106 -2.29 -11.98 -10.02
C LYS A 106 -2.07 -10.46 -10.07
N ALA A 107 -0.84 -10.00 -9.88
CA ALA A 107 -0.49 -8.58 -9.88
C ALA A 107 -0.88 -7.90 -11.19
N LYS A 108 -0.69 -8.57 -12.34
CA LYS A 108 -1.18 -8.06 -13.63
C LYS A 108 -2.68 -7.79 -13.63
N GLN A 109 -3.48 -8.77 -13.21
CA GLN A 109 -4.94 -8.67 -13.17
C GLN A 109 -5.39 -7.57 -12.20
N LEU A 110 -4.77 -7.52 -11.01
CA LEU A 110 -5.09 -6.54 -9.98
C LEU A 110 -4.72 -5.11 -10.43
N ALA A 111 -3.54 -4.93 -11.00
CA ALA A 111 -3.10 -3.62 -11.50
C ALA A 111 -4.09 -3.08 -12.55
N GLN A 112 -4.51 -3.93 -13.51
CA GLN A 112 -5.48 -3.53 -14.53
C GLN A 112 -6.85 -3.12 -13.95
N ALA A 113 -7.25 -3.70 -12.81
CA ALA A 113 -8.56 -3.46 -12.22
C ALA A 113 -8.62 -2.30 -11.21
N TYR A 114 -7.50 -1.98 -10.55
CA TYR A 114 -7.53 -1.17 -9.32
C TYR A 114 -6.57 0.02 -9.32
N TRP A 115 -6.09 0.47 -10.48
CA TRP A 115 -5.47 1.79 -10.55
C TRP A 115 -6.49 2.89 -10.28
N ASN A 116 -6.08 3.90 -9.52
CA ASN A 116 -6.87 5.10 -9.29
C ASN A 116 -6.94 5.95 -10.55
N GLN A 117 -7.97 5.74 -11.37
CA GLN A 117 -8.13 6.40 -12.67
C GLN A 117 -8.14 7.94 -12.57
N PRO A 118 -8.83 8.58 -11.59
CA PRO A 118 -8.73 10.02 -11.40
C PRO A 118 -7.30 10.53 -11.21
N LEU A 119 -6.49 9.88 -10.35
CA LEU A 119 -5.08 10.24 -10.18
C LEU A 119 -4.29 9.97 -11.46
N VAL A 120 -4.55 8.84 -12.11
CA VAL A 120 -3.85 8.43 -13.32
C VAL A 120 -4.03 9.47 -14.44
N GLU A 121 -5.26 9.90 -14.67
CA GLU A 121 -5.60 10.92 -15.66
C GLU A 121 -5.04 12.30 -15.30
N ALA A 122 -5.08 12.68 -14.02
CA ALA A 122 -4.51 13.94 -13.56
C ALA A 122 -3.01 14.04 -13.86
N ILE A 123 -2.28 12.96 -13.56
CA ILE A 123 -0.86 12.86 -13.85
C ILE A 123 -0.62 12.85 -15.37
N ALA A 124 -1.42 12.11 -16.13
CA ALA A 124 -1.28 12.04 -17.58
C ALA A 124 -1.42 13.43 -18.23
N ARG A 125 -2.39 14.23 -17.78
CA ARG A 125 -2.66 15.61 -18.25
C ARG A 125 -1.60 16.63 -17.83
N ASN A 126 -0.76 16.33 -16.84
CA ASN A 126 0.35 17.20 -16.45
C ASN A 126 1.66 16.76 -17.15
N PRO A 127 2.08 17.39 -18.26
CA PRO A 127 3.28 16.98 -19.00
C PRO A 127 4.58 17.17 -18.23
N LYS A 128 4.58 18.03 -17.19
CA LYS A 128 5.73 18.34 -16.34
C LYS A 128 5.79 17.52 -15.05
N ALA A 129 4.82 16.63 -14.84
CA ALA A 129 4.77 15.81 -13.63
C ALA A 129 5.99 14.90 -13.52
N ARG A 130 6.68 14.99 -12.39
CA ARG A 130 7.75 14.08 -11.97
C ARG A 130 7.22 13.24 -10.82
N ILE A 131 7.14 11.92 -11.00
CA ILE A 131 6.45 11.04 -10.05
C ILE A 131 7.44 10.20 -9.25
N VAL A 132 7.24 10.18 -7.93
CA VAL A 132 7.86 9.22 -7.03
C VAL A 132 6.76 8.47 -6.30
N VAL A 133 6.76 7.15 -6.42
CA VAL A 133 5.87 6.29 -5.63
C VAL A 133 6.60 5.89 -4.35
N ALA A 134 5.95 6.07 -3.19
CA ALA A 134 6.54 5.78 -1.89
C ALA A 134 5.57 4.99 -1.01
N THR A 135 6.00 3.84 -0.49
CA THR A 135 5.19 3.00 0.39
C THR A 135 6.04 2.28 1.42
N LEU A 136 5.43 1.92 2.54
CA LEU A 136 6.02 0.99 3.52
C LEU A 136 5.77 -0.48 3.16
N GLY A 137 5.13 -0.75 2.02
CA GLY A 137 5.04 -2.08 1.40
C GLY A 137 6.39 -2.58 0.89
N PHE A 138 6.43 -3.85 0.49
CA PHE A 138 7.67 -4.54 0.11
C PHE A 138 7.94 -4.48 -1.39
N ASP A 139 9.19 -4.33 -1.78
CA ASP A 139 9.64 -4.33 -3.18
C ASP A 139 9.12 -5.54 -3.99
N CYS A 140 9.22 -6.74 -3.43
CA CYS A 140 8.76 -7.98 -4.06
C CYS A 140 7.23 -8.06 -4.23
N VAL A 141 6.49 -7.24 -3.48
CA VAL A 141 5.02 -7.14 -3.53
C VAL A 141 4.59 -6.03 -4.49
N VAL A 142 5.16 -4.84 -4.33
CA VAL A 142 4.75 -3.60 -5.01
C VAL A 142 5.25 -3.55 -6.45
N ASN A 143 6.51 -3.93 -6.71
CA ASN A 143 7.10 -3.80 -8.05
C ASN A 143 6.38 -4.63 -9.12
N PRO A 144 5.92 -5.88 -8.85
CA PRO A 144 5.07 -6.61 -9.81
C PRO A 144 3.79 -5.88 -10.21
N LEU A 145 3.19 -5.07 -9.33
CA LEU A 145 2.03 -4.24 -9.67
C LEU A 145 2.47 -3.05 -10.54
N LEU A 146 3.52 -2.34 -10.12
CA LEU A 146 4.02 -1.14 -10.82
C LEU A 146 4.49 -1.41 -12.26
N LYS A 147 4.95 -2.62 -12.56
CA LYS A 147 5.26 -3.07 -13.94
C LYS A 147 4.09 -2.97 -14.91
N HIS A 148 2.87 -2.85 -14.38
CA HIS A 148 1.63 -2.72 -15.13
C HIS A 148 0.99 -1.35 -14.98
N LEU A 149 1.76 -0.34 -14.58
CA LEU A 149 1.32 1.06 -14.64
C LEU A 149 0.91 1.44 -16.07
N PRO A 150 -0.10 2.30 -16.24
CA PRO A 150 -0.44 2.85 -17.55
C PRO A 150 0.78 3.57 -18.17
N PRO A 151 1.04 3.38 -19.48
CA PRO A 151 2.21 3.99 -20.15
C PRO A 151 2.31 5.50 -19.97
N ALA A 152 1.18 6.20 -19.91
CA ALA A 152 1.10 7.65 -19.72
C ALA A 152 1.74 8.16 -18.40
N ILE A 153 1.89 7.27 -17.42
CA ILE A 153 2.49 7.59 -16.11
C ILE A 153 3.80 6.86 -15.92
N ALA A 154 3.93 5.63 -16.43
CA ALA A 154 5.15 4.84 -16.28
C ALA A 154 6.40 5.61 -16.75
N LEU A 155 6.28 6.41 -17.81
CA LEU A 155 7.36 7.26 -18.33
C LEU A 155 7.71 8.47 -17.44
N LYS A 156 6.84 8.84 -16.50
CA LYS A 156 6.99 9.99 -15.59
C LYS A 156 7.50 9.59 -14.21
N VAL A 157 7.61 8.28 -13.93
CA VAL A 157 8.16 7.78 -12.67
C VAL A 157 9.68 7.85 -12.75
N GLU A 158 10.31 8.63 -11.88
CA GLU A 158 11.74 8.95 -12.01
C GLU A 158 12.66 7.80 -11.58
N HIS A 159 12.19 6.94 -10.68
CA HIS A 159 12.94 5.86 -10.07
C HIS A 159 12.04 4.66 -9.75
N ASP A 160 12.64 3.51 -9.44
CA ASP A 160 11.91 2.44 -8.77
C ASP A 160 11.22 2.97 -7.51
N ALA A 161 10.05 2.42 -7.17
CA ALA A 161 9.31 2.87 -6.02
C ALA A 161 10.12 2.76 -4.72
N ILE A 162 10.00 3.78 -3.88
CA ILE A 162 10.59 3.81 -2.56
C ILE A 162 9.80 2.84 -1.69
N THR A 163 10.37 1.66 -1.47
CA THR A 163 9.72 0.51 -0.82
C THR A 163 10.61 -0.03 0.29
N CYS A 164 10.03 -0.86 1.16
CA CYS A 164 10.80 -1.61 2.15
C CYS A 164 11.45 -2.82 1.49
N ARG A 165 12.71 -3.10 1.84
CA ARG A 165 13.41 -4.28 1.33
C ARG A 165 12.90 -5.53 2.03
N PHE A 166 12.70 -6.61 1.28
CA PHE A 166 12.19 -7.87 1.79
C PHE A 166 12.86 -8.36 3.10
N TRP A 167 14.19 -8.47 3.12
CA TRP A 167 14.94 -8.96 4.29
C TRP A 167 15.08 -7.94 5.42
N GLN A 168 14.95 -6.64 5.12
CA GLN A 168 15.17 -5.55 6.07
C GLN A 168 13.88 -4.78 6.39
N GLY A 169 12.73 -5.40 6.10
CA GLY A 169 11.43 -4.76 6.12
C GLY A 169 11.09 -4.10 7.45
N ALA A 170 11.34 -4.78 8.56
CA ALA A 170 11.11 -4.19 9.89
C ALA A 170 12.00 -2.96 10.16
N ALA A 171 13.27 -3.01 9.76
CA ALA A 171 14.20 -1.89 9.95
C ALA A 171 13.82 -0.70 9.04
N ASP A 172 13.44 -0.95 7.79
CA ASP A 172 13.00 0.10 6.86
C ASP A 172 11.68 0.72 7.33
N ARG A 173 10.71 -0.09 7.77
CA ARG A 173 9.45 0.39 8.35
C ARG A 173 9.68 1.20 9.63
N ALA A 174 10.63 0.81 10.48
CA ALA A 174 11.00 1.56 11.68
C ALA A 174 11.65 2.92 11.38
N LYS A 175 12.34 3.07 10.23
CA LYS A 175 12.83 4.39 9.78
C LYS A 175 11.69 5.33 9.43
N GLY A 176 10.61 4.80 8.86
CA GLY A 176 9.40 5.52 8.46
C GLY A 176 9.52 6.19 7.08
N LYS A 177 8.35 6.43 6.46
CA LYS A 177 8.22 6.89 5.07
C LYS A 177 8.93 8.21 4.81
N LEU A 178 8.79 9.20 5.71
CA LEU A 178 9.48 10.50 5.61
C LEU A 178 10.99 10.36 5.42
N LYS A 179 11.67 9.54 6.24
CA LYS A 179 13.12 9.38 6.16
C LYS A 179 13.53 8.67 4.87
N MET A 180 12.77 7.65 4.47
CA MET A 180 13.02 6.91 3.23
C MET A 180 12.89 7.82 2.01
N VAL A 181 11.80 8.60 1.94
CA VAL A 181 11.57 9.57 0.86
C VAL A 181 12.65 10.64 0.84
N SER A 182 12.93 11.28 1.99
CA SER A 182 13.93 12.35 2.09
C SER A 182 15.34 11.90 1.68
N ALA A 183 15.68 10.62 1.90
CA ALA A 183 16.97 10.07 1.52
C ALA A 183 17.13 9.92 0.00
N VAL A 184 16.03 9.76 -0.74
CA VAL A 184 16.03 9.57 -2.20
C VAL A 184 15.86 10.90 -2.92
N VAL A 185 14.84 11.68 -2.56
CA VAL A 185 14.48 12.91 -3.31
C VAL A 185 15.16 14.16 -2.75
N GLY A 186 15.70 14.09 -1.53
CA GLY A 186 16.26 15.23 -0.83
C GLY A 186 15.19 16.09 -0.14
N LYS A 187 15.58 16.74 0.97
CA LYS A 187 14.66 17.55 1.79
C LYS A 187 14.11 18.76 1.05
N THR A 188 14.92 19.41 0.20
CA THR A 188 14.50 20.60 -0.55
C THR A 188 13.44 20.26 -1.59
N ALA A 189 13.61 19.17 -2.34
CA ALA A 189 12.60 18.74 -3.32
C ALA A 189 11.31 18.29 -2.63
N LEU A 190 11.42 17.57 -1.50
CA LEU A 190 10.26 17.21 -0.68
C LEU A 190 9.51 18.45 -0.17
N ALA A 191 10.22 19.49 0.25
CA ALA A 191 9.62 20.73 0.74
C ALA A 191 8.76 21.45 -0.29
N GLU A 192 9.07 21.30 -1.58
CA GLU A 192 8.29 21.87 -2.69
C GLU A 192 7.29 20.89 -3.32
N ALA A 193 7.24 19.64 -2.84
CA ALA A 193 6.46 18.57 -3.45
C ALA A 193 4.96 18.67 -3.16
N VAL A 194 4.19 18.01 -4.03
CA VAL A 194 2.83 17.56 -3.74
C VAL A 194 2.91 16.14 -3.17
N VAL A 195 2.35 15.91 -1.99
CA VAL A 195 2.29 14.56 -1.39
C VAL A 195 0.83 14.13 -1.33
N VAL A 196 0.52 12.94 -1.86
CA VAL A 196 -0.83 12.35 -1.81
C VAL A 196 -0.79 11.01 -1.09
N THR A 197 -1.61 10.87 -0.05
CA THR A 197 -1.77 9.65 0.75
C THR A 197 -3.18 9.58 1.33
N ASP A 198 -3.64 8.39 1.68
CA ASP A 198 -4.85 8.15 2.47
C ASP A 198 -4.54 7.97 3.98
N SER A 199 -3.26 7.87 4.34
CA SER A 199 -2.85 7.45 5.68
C SER A 199 -2.46 8.61 6.59
N LEU A 200 -3.12 8.70 7.75
CA LEU A 200 -2.69 9.59 8.84
C LEU A 200 -1.31 9.24 9.39
N THR A 201 -0.81 8.02 9.16
CA THR A 201 0.54 7.62 9.60
C THR A 201 1.63 8.37 8.85
N ASP A 202 1.30 8.94 7.68
CA ASP A 202 2.18 9.79 6.89
C ASP A 202 2.10 11.27 7.27
N ALA A 203 1.49 11.62 8.41
CA ALA A 203 1.48 13.00 8.92
C ALA A 203 2.88 13.66 8.94
N PRO A 204 4.00 12.98 9.29
CA PRO A 204 5.33 13.56 9.17
C PRO A 204 5.74 13.88 7.73
N LEU A 205 5.33 13.05 6.75
CA LEU A 205 5.60 13.28 5.32
C LEU A 205 4.75 14.43 4.79
N LEU A 206 3.45 14.47 5.12
CA LEU A 206 2.53 15.56 4.77
C LEU A 206 3.03 16.91 5.32
N THR A 207 3.48 16.94 6.57
CA THR A 207 3.99 18.17 7.20
C THR A 207 5.26 18.71 6.52
N ALA A 208 6.03 17.83 5.88
CA ALA A 208 7.27 18.21 5.21
C ALA A 208 7.06 18.76 3.80
N ALA A 209 5.85 18.67 3.24
CA ALA A 209 5.57 19.02 1.85
C ALA A 209 4.81 20.34 1.71
N LYS A 210 4.95 21.00 0.55
CA LYS A 210 4.26 22.24 0.21
C LYS A 210 2.76 22.05 0.08
N THR A 211 2.37 21.00 -0.62
CA THR A 211 0.97 20.69 -0.90
C THR A 211 0.64 19.30 -0.35
N PRO A 212 0.22 19.22 0.93
CA PRO A 212 -0.19 17.97 1.53
C PRO A 212 -1.63 17.61 1.14
N CYS A 213 -1.82 16.39 0.61
CA CYS A 213 -3.11 15.82 0.28
C CYS A 213 -3.32 14.54 1.10
N LEU A 214 -4.24 14.59 2.05
CA LEU A 214 -4.70 13.43 2.82
C LEU A 214 -6.12 13.06 2.38
N VAL A 215 -6.23 12.10 1.46
CA VAL A 215 -7.48 11.81 0.75
C VAL A 215 -7.87 10.34 0.92
N VAL A 216 -9.09 10.12 1.41
CA VAL A 216 -9.73 8.80 1.32
C VAL A 216 -10.45 8.69 -0.03
N TRP A 217 -10.02 7.72 -0.84
CA TRP A 217 -10.58 7.51 -2.17
C TRP A 217 -11.85 6.66 -2.11
N PRO A 218 -12.97 7.06 -2.72
CA PRO A 218 -14.24 6.31 -2.64
C PRO A 218 -14.15 4.86 -3.12
N ASP A 219 -13.30 4.59 -4.10
CA ASP A 219 -13.12 3.26 -4.69
C ASP A 219 -12.05 2.42 -3.98
N ALA A 220 -11.31 3.03 -3.04
CA ALA A 220 -10.35 2.31 -2.22
C ALA A 220 -11.08 1.36 -1.28
N LYS A 221 -10.61 0.11 -1.22
CA LYS A 221 -11.19 -0.93 -0.38
C LYS A 221 -10.11 -1.76 0.28
N TYR A 222 -10.17 -1.82 1.59
CA TYR A 222 -9.42 -2.81 2.36
C TYR A 222 -10.12 -4.16 2.27
N VAL A 223 -9.46 -5.16 1.68
CA VAL A 223 -9.94 -6.54 1.60
C VAL A 223 -8.94 -7.43 2.34
N PRO A 224 -9.32 -8.03 3.48
CA PRO A 224 -8.43 -8.94 4.20
C PRO A 224 -8.04 -10.15 3.36
N ALA A 225 -6.79 -10.60 3.50
CA ALA A 225 -6.30 -11.80 2.83
C ALA A 225 -7.16 -13.02 3.17
N MET A 226 -7.45 -13.83 2.14
CA MET A 226 -8.27 -15.04 2.23
C MET A 226 -9.72 -14.82 2.69
N ALA A 227 -10.25 -13.58 2.66
CA ALA A 227 -11.64 -13.29 3.06
C ALA A 227 -12.67 -14.17 2.35
N GLU A 228 -12.59 -14.28 1.03
CA GLU A 228 -13.48 -15.15 0.23
C GLU A 228 -13.35 -16.64 0.60
N PHE A 229 -12.13 -17.09 0.87
CA PHE A 229 -11.88 -18.48 1.24
C PHE A 229 -12.49 -18.82 2.60
N PHE A 230 -12.31 -17.93 3.60
CA PHE A 230 -12.93 -18.10 4.91
C PHE A 230 -14.45 -17.99 4.85
N GLY A 231 -14.97 -17.08 4.02
CA GLY A 231 -16.41 -16.93 3.76
C GLY A 231 -17.03 -18.22 3.22
N ALA A 232 -16.42 -18.81 2.19
CA ALA A 232 -16.88 -20.08 1.61
C ALA A 232 -16.93 -21.22 2.64
N ILE A 233 -15.91 -21.35 3.49
CA ILE A 233 -15.90 -22.35 4.57
C ILE A 233 -17.04 -22.11 5.56
N ALA A 234 -17.28 -20.85 5.96
CA ALA A 234 -18.37 -20.51 6.88
C ALA A 234 -19.74 -20.86 6.30
N THR A 235 -19.97 -20.57 5.00
CA THR A 235 -21.22 -20.93 4.31
C THR A 235 -21.43 -22.45 4.23
N LEU A 236 -20.38 -23.23 3.92
CA LEU A 236 -20.46 -24.69 3.89
C LEU A 236 -20.80 -25.27 5.27
N ARG A 237 -20.20 -24.72 6.33
CA ARG A 237 -20.50 -25.12 7.71
C ARG A 237 -21.95 -24.81 8.10
N ALA A 238 -22.46 -23.65 7.74
CA ALA A 238 -23.85 -23.27 8.02
C ALA A 238 -24.86 -24.18 7.30
N LYS A 239 -24.56 -24.59 6.05
CA LYS A 239 -25.37 -25.57 5.31
C LYS A 239 -25.35 -26.95 5.96
N ALA A 240 -24.17 -27.43 6.38
CA ALA A 240 -24.04 -28.72 7.06
C ALA A 240 -24.74 -28.78 8.43
N GLN A 241 -24.96 -27.63 9.07
CA GLN A 241 -25.67 -27.52 10.35
C GLN A 241 -27.20 -27.40 10.21
N LYS A 242 -27.74 -27.15 9.01
CA LYS A 242 -29.19 -27.23 8.74
C LYS A 242 -29.52 -28.66 8.25
N PRO A 243 -30.27 -29.48 9.01
CA PRO A 243 -30.66 -30.81 8.56
C PRO A 243 -31.57 -30.72 7.34
N SER A 244 -31.32 -31.55 6.32
CA SER A 244 -32.07 -31.62 5.05
C SER A 244 -33.47 -32.27 5.17
N TRP A 245 -34.08 -32.24 6.36
CA TRP A 245 -35.39 -32.87 6.65
C TRP A 245 -36.42 -31.86 7.17
N ILE A 246 -36.14 -30.56 7.00
CA ILE A 246 -37.09 -29.48 7.25
C ILE A 246 -37.34 -28.81 5.89
N ASP A 247 -38.11 -29.48 5.04
CA ASP A 247 -38.93 -28.94 3.96
C ASP A 247 -40.02 -29.97 3.64
#